data_AF-A0A2T0W608-F1
#
_entry.id   AF-A0A2T0W608-F1
#
_cell.length_a   1.000
_cell.length_b   1.000
_cell.length_c   1.000
_cell.angle_alpha   90.00
_cell.angle_beta   90.00
_cell.angle_gamma   90.00
#
_symmetry.space_group_name_H-M   'P 1'
#
loop_
_entity.id
_entity.type
_entity.pdbx_description
1 polymer ?
#
loop_
_entity_poly.entity_id
_entity_poly.type
_entity_poly.pdbx_seq_one_letter_code
_entity_poly.pdbx_strand_id
1 'polypeptide(L)'
;MGGIGLLNNELYIGRQVWNRQTYVKDPATGKRVSRPNPESDWTITEVPALRIIPQDLWEAVKARQGGLALHKPTDKPWDRRRPRYLFSILMVCGCCGGGMSMVNKTSYGCSAARNKGASVCTNKRLIKREELEERVLTALTTHLMQTEAIAQFCDAYVAERNRLATTSEQSKASLERALHKLQKEKAALISSIKTGVPGEFLKEDRGGPRFSTSLPPR
;
A
#
# COMPACT_ATOMS: atom_id res chain seq x y z
N MET A 1 -10.61 -2.56 12.93
CA MET A 1 -11.30 -2.39 11.64
C MET A 1 -11.17 -0.95 11.16
N GLY A 2 -10.70 -0.74 9.93
CA GLY A 2 -10.59 0.60 9.34
C GLY A 2 -11.97 1.20 9.04
N GLY A 3 -12.11 2.53 9.12
CA GLY A 3 -13.39 3.23 8.93
C GLY A 3 -13.98 3.12 7.52
N ILE A 4 -15.20 3.63 7.30
CA ILE A 4 -15.95 3.55 6.02
C ILE A 4 -15.45 4.60 5.00
N GLY A 5 -14.16 4.59 4.69
CA GLY A 5 -13.54 5.49 3.72
C GLY A 5 -13.38 4.86 2.34
N LEU A 6 -13.02 5.69 1.33
CA LEU A 6 -12.75 5.27 -0.04
C LEU A 6 -11.86 4.02 -0.12
N LEU A 7 -10.75 4.00 0.63
CA LEU A 7 -9.80 2.90 0.63
C LEU A 7 -10.34 1.61 1.29
N ASN A 8 -11.45 1.68 2.02
CA ASN A 8 -12.06 0.55 2.74
C ASN A 8 -13.38 0.09 2.12
N ASN A 9 -13.74 0.61 0.95
CA ASN A 9 -14.94 0.18 0.23
C ASN A 9 -14.71 -1.12 -0.53
N GLU A 10 -15.19 -2.24 0.01
CA GLU A 10 -15.08 -3.56 -0.62
C GLU A 10 -15.90 -3.71 -1.91
N LEU A 11 -16.80 -2.77 -2.21
CA LEU A 11 -17.49 -2.78 -3.50
C LEU A 11 -16.48 -2.69 -4.66
N TYR A 12 -15.33 -2.06 -4.45
CA TYR A 12 -14.29 -1.96 -5.47
C TYR A 12 -13.67 -3.30 -5.87
N ILE A 13 -13.65 -4.29 -4.96
CA ILE A 13 -13.26 -5.66 -5.27
C ILE A 13 -14.45 -6.55 -5.68
N GLY A 14 -15.63 -5.96 -5.85
CA GLY A 14 -16.86 -6.67 -6.19
C GLY A 14 -17.53 -7.34 -5.00
N ARG A 15 -17.35 -6.82 -3.77
CA ARG A 15 -17.99 -7.35 -2.56
C ARG A 15 -18.92 -6.30 -1.95
N GLN A 16 -20.22 -6.52 -2.09
CA GLN A 16 -21.22 -5.67 -1.47
C GLN A 16 -21.47 -6.18 -0.04
N VAL A 17 -21.16 -5.34 0.95
CA VAL A 17 -21.39 -5.69 2.36
C VAL A 17 -22.37 -4.72 2.96
N TRP A 18 -23.50 -5.25 3.41
CA TRP A 18 -24.60 -4.54 4.04
C TRP A 18 -24.60 -4.74 5.56
N ASN A 19 -25.29 -3.85 6.27
CA ASN A 19 -25.48 -3.91 7.73
C ASN A 19 -24.19 -3.83 8.57
N ARG A 20 -23.16 -3.11 8.10
CA ARG A 20 -21.88 -2.96 8.83
C ARG A 20 -21.98 -2.18 10.15
N GLN A 21 -22.93 -1.25 10.24
CA GLN A 21 -23.08 -0.35 11.38
C GLN A 21 -24.54 0.07 11.56
N THR A 22 -24.90 0.41 12.79
CA THR A 22 -26.16 1.02 13.16
C THR A 22 -25.93 2.39 13.78
N TYR A 23 -26.91 3.29 13.61
CA TYR A 23 -26.88 4.61 14.23
C TYR A 23 -27.84 4.62 15.41
N VAL A 24 -27.31 4.80 16.61
CA VAL A 24 -28.08 4.87 17.85
C VAL A 24 -28.02 6.28 18.40
N LYS A 25 -29.14 6.79 18.93
CA LYS A 25 -29.16 8.08 19.63
C LYS A 25 -28.67 7.87 21.05
N ASP A 26 -27.63 8.58 21.43
CA ASP A 26 -27.13 8.57 22.80
C ASP A 26 -28.17 9.22 23.73
N PRO A 27 -28.66 8.51 24.75
CA PRO A 27 -29.70 9.03 25.65
C PRO A 27 -29.21 10.19 26.54
N ALA A 28 -27.91 10.27 26.85
CA ALA A 28 -27.35 11.31 27.71
C ALA A 28 -26.98 12.57 26.91
N THR A 29 -26.47 12.41 25.69
CA THR A 29 -25.97 13.55 24.88
C THR A 29 -26.91 13.96 23.75
N GLY A 30 -27.93 13.14 23.44
CA GLY A 30 -28.87 13.35 22.33
C GLY A 30 -28.24 13.18 20.94
N LYS A 31 -26.93 12.92 20.84
CA LYS A 31 -26.19 12.82 19.57
C LYS A 31 -26.37 11.45 18.94
N ARG A 32 -26.34 11.39 17.60
CA ARG A 32 -26.28 10.12 16.87
C ARG A 32 -24.86 9.58 16.91
N VAL A 33 -24.70 8.36 17.41
CA VAL A 33 -23.42 7.65 17.50
C VAL A 33 -23.49 6.44 16.57
N SER A 34 -22.45 6.26 15.75
CA SER A 34 -22.28 5.05 14.95
C SER A 34 -21.73 3.93 15.82
N ARG A 35 -22.36 2.76 15.76
CA ARG A 35 -21.92 1.52 16.39
C ARG A 35 -21.69 0.46 15.32
N PRO A 36 -20.51 -0.19 15.27
CA PRO A 36 -20.29 -1.31 14.37
C PRO A 36 -21.18 -2.49 14.80
N ASN A 37 -21.81 -3.14 13.83
CA ASN A 37 -22.55 -4.38 14.07
C ASN A 37 -21.55 -5.55 14.04
N PRO A 38 -21.83 -6.67 14.74
CA PRO A 38 -21.00 -7.86 14.65
C PRO A 38 -20.99 -8.41 13.22
N GLU A 39 -19.87 -9.00 12.80
CA GLU A 39 -19.71 -9.54 11.44
C GLU A 39 -20.74 -10.65 11.10
N SER A 40 -21.26 -11.35 12.11
CA SER A 40 -22.32 -12.35 11.95
C SER A 40 -23.60 -11.78 11.35
N ASP A 41 -23.85 -10.49 11.57
CA ASP A 41 -25.06 -9.81 11.12
C ASP A 41 -24.85 -9.11 9.77
N TRP A 42 -23.63 -9.21 9.21
CA TRP A 42 -23.31 -8.60 7.93
C TRP A 42 -23.82 -9.47 6.79
N THR A 43 -24.52 -8.85 5.85
CA THR A 43 -24.90 -9.52 4.61
C THR A 43 -23.85 -9.21 3.55
N ILE A 44 -23.09 -10.23 3.14
CA ILE A 44 -22.04 -10.11 2.13
C ILE A 44 -22.53 -10.77 0.83
N THR A 45 -22.60 -9.99 -0.24
CA THR A 45 -22.97 -10.44 -1.58
C THR A 45 -21.81 -10.21 -2.55
N GLU A 46 -21.39 -11.27 -3.23
CA GLU A 46 -20.39 -11.20 -4.30
C GLU A 46 -21.03 -10.62 -5.57
N VAL A 47 -20.51 -9.49 -6.02
CA VAL A 47 -20.92 -8.73 -7.21
C VAL A 47 -19.72 -8.47 -8.12
N PRO A 48 -19.08 -9.52 -8.68
CA PRO A 48 -17.84 -9.37 -9.46
C PRO A 48 -18.00 -8.47 -10.70
N ALA A 49 -19.21 -8.32 -11.23
CA ALA A 49 -19.51 -7.42 -12.33
C ALA A 49 -19.30 -5.93 -12.01
N LEU A 50 -19.29 -5.54 -10.72
CA LEU A 50 -19.06 -4.17 -10.26
C LEU A 50 -17.62 -3.93 -9.79
N ARG A 51 -16.73 -4.91 -9.98
CA ARG A 51 -15.32 -4.78 -9.59
C ARG A 51 -14.64 -3.69 -10.41
N ILE A 52 -13.98 -2.77 -9.71
CA ILE A 52 -13.21 -1.66 -10.30
C ILE A 52 -11.71 -1.92 -10.16
N ILE A 53 -11.28 -2.54 -9.06
CA ILE A 53 -9.86 -2.81 -8.79
C ILE A 53 -9.57 -4.32 -8.71
N PRO A 54 -8.42 -4.77 -9.21
CA PRO A 54 -7.92 -6.13 -9.00
C PRO A 54 -7.73 -6.49 -7.52
N GLN A 55 -7.88 -7.78 -7.22
CA GLN A 55 -7.82 -8.31 -5.84
C GLN A 55 -6.41 -8.18 -5.24
N ASP A 56 -5.37 -8.44 -6.03
CA ASP A 56 -3.96 -8.32 -5.65
C ASP A 56 -3.60 -6.87 -5.26
N LEU A 57 -4.09 -5.88 -6.01
CA LEU A 57 -3.89 -4.46 -5.69
C LEU A 57 -4.57 -4.10 -4.36
N TRP A 58 -5.79 -4.59 -4.12
CA TRP A 58 -6.49 -4.38 -2.87
C TRP A 58 -5.73 -4.97 -1.68
N GLU A 59 -5.26 -6.20 -1.80
CA GLU A 59 -4.47 -6.88 -0.76
C GLU A 59 -3.18 -6.13 -0.45
N ALA A 60 -2.45 -5.68 -1.47
CA ALA A 60 -1.25 -4.87 -1.29
C ALA A 60 -1.54 -3.55 -0.54
N VAL A 61 -2.66 -2.89 -0.85
CA VAL A 61 -3.10 -1.68 -0.14
C VAL A 61 -3.47 -2.00 1.31
N LYS A 62 -4.19 -3.11 1.57
CA LYS A 62 -4.56 -3.53 2.93
C LYS A 62 -3.34 -3.90 3.77
N ALA A 63 -2.37 -4.60 3.20
CA ALA A 63 -1.09 -4.89 3.84
C ALA A 63 -0.36 -3.59 4.21
N ARG A 64 -0.29 -2.63 3.28
CA ARG A 64 0.31 -1.31 3.54
C ARG A 64 -0.44 -0.53 4.61
N GLN A 65 -1.78 -0.55 4.61
CA GLN A 65 -2.59 0.08 5.66
C GLN A 65 -2.36 -0.57 7.03
N GLY A 66 -2.22 -1.90 7.08
CA GLY A 66 -1.85 -2.64 8.29
C GLY A 66 -0.47 -2.25 8.82
N GLY A 67 0.54 -2.16 7.94
CA GLY A 67 1.88 -1.69 8.31
C GLY A 67 1.94 -0.20 8.70
N LEU A 68 0.96 0.59 8.26
CA LEU A 68 0.79 1.99 8.64
C LEU A 68 -0.16 2.17 9.84
N ALA A 69 -0.65 1.10 10.47
CA ALA A 69 -1.58 1.19 11.58
C ALA A 69 -1.03 2.12 12.67
N LEU A 70 -1.92 2.98 13.14
CA LEU A 70 -1.67 3.98 14.16
C LEU A 70 -1.74 3.28 15.52
N HIS A 71 -0.70 3.44 16.34
CA HIS A 71 -0.64 2.79 17.65
C HIS A 71 -1.70 3.35 18.62
N LYS A 72 -2.17 4.59 18.38
CA LYS A 72 -3.25 5.20 19.16
C LYS A 72 -4.39 5.71 18.26
N PRO A 73 -5.65 5.69 18.75
CA PRO A 73 -6.80 6.25 18.02
C PRO A 73 -6.70 7.76 17.73
N THR A 74 -5.88 8.48 18.50
CA THR A 74 -5.64 9.92 18.35
C THR A 74 -4.55 10.25 17.35
N ASP A 75 -3.71 9.28 16.98
CA ASP A 75 -2.64 9.54 16.02
C ASP A 75 -3.30 9.81 14.67
N LYS A 76 -2.94 10.91 14.04
CA LYS A 76 -3.45 11.23 12.72
C LYS A 76 -2.48 10.66 11.68
N PRO A 77 -2.94 10.02 10.59
CA PRO A 77 -2.03 9.53 9.54
C PRO A 77 -1.15 10.64 8.95
N TRP A 78 -1.66 11.87 8.91
CA TRP A 78 -0.91 13.07 8.51
C TRP A 78 -0.05 13.70 9.63
N ASP A 79 -0.19 13.24 10.88
CA ASP A 79 0.74 13.58 11.98
C ASP A 79 2.04 12.78 11.94
N ARG A 80 2.11 11.73 11.11
CA ARG A 80 3.39 11.24 10.58
C ARG A 80 3.92 12.25 9.55
N ARG A 81 4.09 13.49 9.99
CA ARG A 81 4.85 14.51 9.26
C ARG A 81 6.19 13.87 8.94
N ARG A 82 6.58 13.90 7.67
CA ARG A 82 7.96 13.60 7.29
C ARG A 82 8.87 14.33 8.28
N PRO A 83 9.89 13.67 8.83
CA PRO A 83 10.79 14.34 9.75
C PRO A 83 11.27 15.63 9.09
N ARG A 84 11.11 16.78 9.76
CA ARG A 84 11.37 18.08 9.14
C ARG A 84 12.83 18.27 8.73
N TYR A 85 13.72 17.47 9.31
CA TYR A 85 15.16 17.53 9.12
C TYR A 85 15.71 16.14 8.85
N LEU A 86 16.79 16.07 8.07
CA LEU A 86 17.28 14.85 7.43
C LEU A 86 17.61 13.74 8.43
N PHE A 87 18.22 14.11 9.57
CA PHE A 87 18.70 13.16 10.59
C PHE A 87 17.80 13.04 11.81
N SER A 88 16.57 13.55 11.73
CA SER A 88 15.58 13.33 12.80
C SER A 88 15.31 11.83 12.96
N ILE A 89 15.42 11.33 14.20
CA ILE A 89 15.22 9.92 14.59
C ILE A 89 16.36 8.97 14.17
N LEU A 90 17.34 9.43 13.38
CA LEU A 90 18.48 8.61 12.96
C LEU A 90 19.70 8.76 13.87
N MET A 91 19.77 9.82 14.67
CA MET A 91 20.91 10.09 15.53
C MET A 91 20.78 9.51 16.93
N VAL A 92 21.87 8.93 17.42
CA VAL A 92 22.01 8.41 18.78
C VAL A 92 23.17 9.08 19.50
N CYS A 93 23.00 9.26 20.81
CA CYS A 93 24.03 9.83 21.65
C CYS A 93 25.08 8.76 21.97
N GLY A 94 26.34 9.02 21.63
CA GLY A 94 27.44 8.09 21.92
C GLY A 94 27.70 7.85 23.41
N CYS A 95 27.16 8.67 24.32
CA CYS A 95 27.37 8.51 25.76
C CYS A 95 26.34 7.57 26.41
N CYS A 96 25.06 7.70 26.06
CA CYS A 96 23.98 6.95 26.72
C CYS A 96 23.19 6.04 25.76
N GLY A 97 23.51 6.02 24.46
CA GLY A 97 22.77 5.30 23.44
C GLY A 97 21.37 5.86 23.14
N GLY A 98 20.88 6.84 23.91
CA GLY A 98 19.58 7.46 23.71
C GLY A 98 19.52 8.31 22.44
N GLY A 99 18.31 8.50 21.89
CA GLY A 99 18.11 9.33 20.71
C GLY A 99 18.55 10.79 20.89
N MET A 100 18.95 11.41 19.78
CA MET A 100 19.19 12.84 19.70
C MET A 100 18.07 13.53 18.93
N SER A 101 17.66 14.70 19.41
CA SER A 101 16.58 15.49 18.82
C SER A 101 17.00 16.96 18.69
N MET A 102 16.31 17.72 17.83
CA MET A 102 16.49 19.16 17.76
C MET A 102 16.19 19.79 19.13
N VAL A 103 17.17 20.49 19.69
CA VAL A 103 17.05 21.18 20.97
C VAL A 103 16.57 22.62 20.77
N ASN A 104 16.90 23.21 19.61
CA ASN A 104 16.45 24.52 19.16
C ASN A 104 16.20 24.47 17.64
N LYS A 105 16.03 25.62 16.97
CA LYS A 105 15.79 25.66 15.52
C LYS A 105 16.97 25.20 14.66
N THR A 106 18.19 25.15 15.21
CA THR A 106 19.43 24.98 14.43
C THR A 106 20.33 23.84 14.90
N SER A 107 20.08 23.22 16.05
CA SER A 107 21.02 22.29 16.68
C SER A 107 20.34 21.06 17.29
N TYR A 108 21.00 19.91 17.15
CA TYR A 108 20.67 18.66 17.81
C TYR A 108 21.38 18.52 19.15
N GLY A 109 20.78 17.76 20.06
CA GLY A 109 21.38 17.38 21.34
C GLY A 109 20.75 16.11 21.90
N CYS A 110 21.37 15.57 22.95
CA CYS A 110 20.90 14.34 23.59
C CYS A 110 19.53 14.56 24.26
N SER A 111 18.51 13.80 23.83
CA SER A 111 17.17 13.89 24.40
C SER A 111 17.13 13.39 25.85
N ALA A 112 17.93 12.39 26.19
CA ALA A 112 17.99 11.85 27.54
C ALA A 112 18.60 12.86 28.54
N ALA A 113 19.72 13.49 28.17
CA ALA A 113 20.33 14.53 28.99
C ALA A 113 19.39 15.72 29.21
N ARG A 114 18.64 16.10 28.17
CA ARG A 114 17.69 17.23 28.24
C ARG A 114 16.43 16.92 29.06
N ASN A 115 15.80 15.77 28.83
CA ASN A 115 14.49 15.47 29.41
C ASN A 115 14.59 14.77 30.77
N LYS A 116 15.66 14.00 31.00
CA LYS A 116 15.85 13.19 32.21
C LYS A 116 17.02 13.68 33.08
N GLY A 117 17.80 14.64 32.59
CA GLY A 117 18.87 15.28 33.36
C GLY A 117 20.16 14.47 33.44
N ALA A 118 21.09 15.00 34.24
CA ALA A 118 22.46 14.49 34.37
C ALA A 118 22.55 13.08 34.98
N SER A 119 21.51 12.63 35.68
CA SER A 119 21.41 11.27 36.21
C SER A 119 21.32 10.20 35.12
N VAL A 120 20.91 10.56 33.90
CA VAL A 120 20.80 9.62 32.75
C VAL A 120 21.88 9.87 31.71
N CYS A 121 22.20 11.14 31.43
CA CYS A 121 23.28 11.46 30.51
C CYS A 121 23.81 12.87 30.81
N THR A 122 25.13 12.99 30.90
CA THR A 122 25.81 14.28 31.12
C THR A 122 26.13 15.02 29.82
N ASN A 123 25.88 14.41 28.66
CA ASN A 123 26.18 14.99 27.36
C ASN A 123 25.25 16.18 27.04
N LYS A 124 25.78 17.38 27.23
CA LYS A 124 25.13 18.66 26.88
C LYS A 124 25.62 19.26 25.56
N ARG A 125 26.42 18.51 24.79
CA ARG A 125 26.96 19.00 23.52
C ARG A 125 25.82 19.21 22.52
N LEU A 126 25.82 20.38 21.90
CA LEU A 126 24.93 20.70 20.79
C LEU A 126 25.71 20.59 19.48
N ILE A 127 25.09 19.98 18.49
CA ILE A 127 25.64 19.83 17.13
C ILE A 127 24.78 20.65 16.20
N LYS A 128 25.38 21.61 15.47
CA LYS A 128 24.67 22.39 14.47
C LYS A 128 24.15 21.47 13.37
N ARG A 129 22.88 21.65 13.01
CA ARG A 129 22.19 20.86 11.98
C ARG A 129 22.90 20.95 10.64
N GLU A 130 23.23 22.16 10.20
CA GLU A 130 23.85 22.40 8.89
C GLU A 130 25.22 21.74 8.78
N GLU A 131 26.07 21.92 9.79
CA GLU A 131 27.40 21.30 9.85
C GLU A 131 27.33 19.77 9.87
N LEU A 132 26.39 19.21 10.65
CA LEU A 132 26.14 17.77 10.66
C LEU A 132 25.67 17.30 9.28
N GLU A 133 24.69 17.98 8.70
CA GLU A 133 24.09 17.60 7.43
C GLU A 133 25.12 17.64 6.30
N GLU A 134 25.91 18.71 6.22
CA GLU A 134 27.00 18.86 5.27
C GLU A 134 28.05 17.77 5.44
N ARG A 135 28.50 17.51 6.67
CA ARG A 135 29.54 16.50 6.94
C ARG A 135 29.08 15.10 6.56
N VAL A 136 27.84 14.72 6.92
CA VAL A 136 27.32 13.39 6.61
C VAL A 136 27.05 13.28 5.12
N LEU A 137 26.43 14.27 4.49
CA LEU A 137 26.16 14.23 3.04
C LEU A 137 27.46 14.20 2.24
N THR A 138 28.47 14.98 2.62
CA THR A 138 29.80 14.95 1.99
C THR A 138 30.45 13.59 2.16
N ALA A 139 30.43 13.02 3.37
CA ALA A 139 30.97 11.68 3.58
C ALA A 139 30.23 10.63 2.75
N LEU A 140 28.91 10.72 2.65
CA LEU A 140 28.12 9.82 1.82
C LEU A 140 28.47 9.99 0.34
N THR A 141 28.54 11.20 -0.19
CA THR A 141 28.89 11.42 -1.59
C THR A 141 30.33 11.04 -1.90
N THR A 142 31.28 11.34 -1.02
CA THR A 142 32.70 11.02 -1.24
C THR A 142 33.00 9.53 -1.08
N HIS A 143 32.34 8.83 -0.15
CA HIS A 143 32.66 7.42 0.17
C HIS A 143 31.68 6.39 -0.39
N LEU A 144 30.42 6.73 -0.67
CA LEU A 144 29.52 5.83 -1.42
C LEU A 144 29.65 5.98 -2.93
N MET A 145 30.21 7.08 -3.46
CA MET A 145 30.56 7.17 -4.88
C MET A 145 31.91 6.51 -5.15
N GLN A 146 32.04 5.23 -4.81
CA GLN A 146 33.02 4.38 -5.51
C GLN A 146 32.51 4.22 -6.93
N THR A 147 33.20 4.82 -7.90
CA THR A 147 32.79 4.88 -9.30
C THR A 147 32.43 3.49 -9.84
N GLU A 148 33.15 2.47 -9.39
CA GLU A 148 32.96 1.06 -9.76
C GLU A 148 31.65 0.50 -9.20
N ALA A 149 31.31 0.78 -7.94
CA ALA A 149 30.08 0.32 -7.31
C ALA A 149 28.84 1.02 -7.90
N ILE A 150 28.97 2.29 -8.26
CA ILE A 150 27.91 3.04 -8.95
C ILE A 150 27.73 2.55 -10.38
N ALA A 151 28.82 2.28 -11.11
CA ALA A 151 28.73 1.70 -12.44
C ALA A 151 27.99 0.35 -12.40
N GLN A 152 28.37 -0.54 -11.48
CA GLN A 152 27.69 -1.82 -11.27
C GLN A 152 26.21 -1.65 -10.89
N PHE A 153 25.89 -0.68 -10.02
CA PHE A 153 24.52 -0.37 -9.67
C PHE A 153 23.71 0.14 -10.87
N CYS A 154 24.26 1.07 -11.65
CA CYS A 154 23.64 1.61 -12.85
C CYS A 154 23.39 0.50 -13.88
N ASP A 155 24.37 -0.37 -14.12
CA ASP A 155 24.25 -1.50 -15.04
C ASP A 155 23.16 -2.48 -14.58
N ALA A 156 23.16 -2.87 -13.31
CA ALA A 156 22.14 -3.74 -12.73
C ALA A 156 20.75 -3.10 -12.77
N TYR A 157 20.65 -1.79 -12.50
CA TYR A 157 19.41 -1.05 -12.55
C TYR A 157 18.85 -0.95 -13.97
N VAL A 158 19.70 -0.64 -14.96
CA VAL A 158 19.29 -0.59 -16.38
C VAL A 158 18.86 -1.98 -16.86
N ALA A 159 19.61 -3.03 -16.52
CA ALA A 159 19.26 -4.41 -16.86
C ALA A 159 17.88 -4.79 -16.29
N GLU A 160 17.63 -4.48 -15.02
CA GLU A 160 16.34 -4.79 -14.37
C GLU A 160 15.19 -3.94 -14.92
N ARG A 161 15.43 -2.66 -15.21
CA ARG A 161 14.42 -1.79 -15.85
C ARG A 161 14.05 -2.29 -17.24
N ASN A 162 15.03 -2.74 -18.03
CA ASN A 162 14.79 -3.33 -19.34
C ASN A 162 14.02 -4.65 -19.22
N ARG A 163 14.39 -5.54 -18.28
CA ARG A 163 13.66 -6.78 -18.00
C ARG A 163 12.18 -6.52 -17.67
N LEU A 164 11.90 -5.55 -16.80
CA LEU A 164 10.54 -5.16 -16.42
C LEU A 164 9.77 -4.54 -17.60
N ALA A 165 10.43 -3.70 -18.41
CA ALA A 165 9.83 -3.14 -19.62
C ALA A 165 9.43 -4.22 -20.62
N THR A 166 10.34 -5.16 -20.92
CA THR A 166 10.07 -6.30 -21.81
C THR A 166 8.93 -7.17 -21.29
N THR A 167 8.90 -7.47 -19.98
CA THR A 167 7.82 -8.27 -19.37
C THR A 167 6.47 -7.56 -19.49
N SER A 168 6.45 -6.25 -19.25
CA SER A 168 5.25 -5.41 -19.40
C SER A 168 4.78 -5.35 -20.86
N GLU A 169 5.69 -5.18 -21.82
CA GLU A 169 5.37 -5.17 -23.25
C GLU A 169 4.82 -6.51 -23.74
N GLN A 170 5.44 -7.63 -23.33
CA GLN A 170 4.94 -8.96 -23.64
C GLN A 170 3.54 -9.19 -23.05
N SER A 171 3.31 -8.75 -21.81
CA SER A 171 2.01 -8.84 -21.16
C SER A 171 0.95 -8.02 -21.91
N LYS A 172 1.27 -6.77 -22.29
CA LYS A 172 0.37 -5.92 -23.09
C LYS A 172 0.05 -6.54 -24.44
N ALA A 173 1.06 -7.01 -25.19
CA ALA A 173 0.86 -7.65 -26.48
C ALA A 173 -0.02 -8.91 -26.37
N SER A 174 0.14 -9.70 -25.30
CA SER A 174 -0.71 -10.87 -25.06
C SER A 174 -2.17 -10.49 -24.80
N LEU A 175 -2.41 -9.45 -23.99
CA LEU A 175 -3.73 -8.93 -23.68
C LEU A 175 -4.40 -8.31 -24.91
N GLU A 176 -3.66 -7.58 -25.74
CA GLU A 176 -4.16 -7.00 -26.99
C GLU A 176 -4.60 -8.09 -27.98
N ARG A 177 -3.82 -9.17 -28.12
CA ARG A 177 -4.22 -10.33 -28.95
C ARG A 177 -5.47 -11.01 -28.41
N ALA A 178 -5.54 -11.21 -27.08
CA ALA A 178 -6.72 -11.79 -26.44
C ALA A 178 -7.96 -10.91 -26.64
N LEU A 179 -7.80 -9.59 -26.50
CA LEU A 179 -8.86 -8.61 -26.73
C LEU A 179 -9.35 -8.64 -28.18
N HIS A 180 -8.43 -8.65 -29.16
CA HIS A 180 -8.79 -8.72 -30.57
C HIS A 180 -9.51 -10.03 -30.91
N LYS A 181 -9.07 -11.17 -30.33
CA LYS A 181 -9.75 -12.46 -30.48
C LYS A 181 -11.18 -12.41 -29.92
N LEU A 182 -11.35 -11.93 -28.69
CA LEU A 182 -12.67 -11.79 -28.06
C LEU A 182 -13.58 -10.81 -28.80
N GLN A 183 -13.04 -9.73 -29.37
CA GLN A 183 -13.79 -8.80 -30.21
C GLN A 183 -14.29 -9.46 -31.50
N LYS A 184 -13.45 -10.28 -32.15
CA LYS A 184 -13.84 -11.04 -33.34
C LYS A 184 -14.90 -12.09 -33.03
N GLU A 185 -14.75 -12.83 -31.94
CA GLU A 185 -15.75 -13.80 -31.46
C GLU A 185 -17.08 -13.12 -31.12
N LYS A 186 -17.04 -11.97 -30.43
CA LYS A 186 -18.23 -11.17 -30.16
C LYS A 186 -18.91 -10.71 -31.45
N ALA A 187 -18.15 -10.23 -32.43
CA ALA A 187 -18.69 -9.81 -33.72
C ALA A 187 -19.35 -10.97 -34.47
N ALA A 188 -18.71 -12.15 -34.47
CA ALA A 188 -19.23 -13.37 -35.10
C ALA A 188 -20.52 -13.89 -34.42
N LEU A 189 -20.59 -13.83 -33.08
CA LEU A 189 -21.80 -14.16 -32.33
C LEU A 189 -22.94 -13.19 -32.66
N ILE A 190 -22.66 -11.88 -32.69
CA ILE A 190 -23.66 -10.87 -33.05
C ILE A 190 -24.16 -11.09 -34.49
N SER A 191 -23.27 -11.41 -35.45
CA SER A 191 -23.70 -11.70 -36.82
C SER A 191 -24.55 -12.97 -36.89
N SER A 192 -24.19 -14.04 -36.18
CA SER A 192 -24.94 -15.31 -36.15
C SER A 192 -26.36 -15.14 -35.59
N ILE A 193 -26.50 -14.32 -34.53
CA ILE A 193 -27.82 -13.95 -33.97
C ILE A 193 -28.64 -13.15 -35.00
N LYS A 194 -28.01 -12.19 -35.70
CA LYS A 194 -28.69 -11.37 -36.72
C LYS A 194 -29.15 -12.19 -37.94
N THR A 195 -28.45 -13.26 -38.28
CA THR A 195 -28.79 -14.15 -39.42
C THR A 195 -29.81 -15.23 -39.06
N GLY A 196 -30.36 -15.24 -37.84
CA GLY A 196 -31.51 -16.08 -37.48
C GLY A 196 -31.18 -17.51 -37.04
N VAL A 197 -29.95 -17.80 -36.62
CA VAL A 197 -29.61 -19.10 -36.04
C VAL A 197 -30.19 -19.19 -34.61
N PRO A 198 -30.97 -20.24 -34.26
CA PRO A 198 -31.46 -20.42 -32.89
C PRO A 198 -30.29 -20.51 -31.90
N GLY A 199 -30.32 -19.70 -30.85
CA GLY A 199 -29.24 -19.60 -29.84
C GLY A 199 -28.93 -20.91 -29.08
N GLU A 200 -29.75 -21.95 -29.24
CA GLU A 200 -29.52 -23.29 -28.70
C GLU A 200 -28.30 -24.00 -29.32
N PHE A 201 -28.01 -23.80 -30.61
CA PHE A 201 -26.84 -24.40 -31.26
C PHE A 201 -25.49 -23.79 -30.85
N LEU A 202 -25.49 -22.55 -30.34
CA LEU A 202 -24.27 -21.86 -29.89
C LEU A 202 -23.80 -22.30 -28.49
N LYS A 203 -24.61 -23.09 -27.76
CA LYS A 203 -24.25 -23.62 -26.42
C LYS A 203 -23.34 -24.85 -26.48
N GLU A 204 -23.37 -25.62 -27.57
CA GLU A 204 -22.70 -26.93 -27.63
C GLU A 204 -21.18 -26.85 -27.89
N ASP A 205 -20.68 -25.76 -28.47
CA ASP A 205 -19.26 -25.65 -28.84
C ASP A 205 -18.34 -25.14 -27.71
N ARG A 206 -18.77 -25.27 -26.44
CA ARG A 206 -17.94 -24.95 -25.26
C ARG A 206 -16.92 -26.06 -24.98
N GLY A 207 -15.97 -26.23 -25.89
CA GLY A 207 -14.63 -26.74 -25.59
C GLY A 207 -13.81 -25.71 -24.81
N GLY A 208 -14.32 -25.23 -23.67
CA GLY A 208 -13.56 -24.41 -22.72
C GLY A 208 -12.63 -25.28 -21.85
N PRO A 209 -11.51 -24.75 -21.33
CA PRO A 209 -10.58 -25.53 -20.52
C PRO A 209 -11.30 -26.09 -19.28
N ARG A 210 -11.30 -27.42 -19.14
CA ARG A 210 -11.84 -28.09 -17.94
C ARG A 210 -10.92 -27.76 -16.76
N PHE A 211 -11.41 -26.98 -15.81
CA PHE A 211 -10.78 -26.87 -14.50
C PHE A 211 -10.93 -28.23 -13.79
N SER A 212 -9.82 -28.94 -13.62
CA SER A 212 -9.71 -30.15 -12.82
C SER A 212 -9.99 -29.83 -11.35
N THR A 213 -11.15 -30.24 -10.85
CA THR A 213 -11.41 -30.35 -9.40
C THR A 213 -10.87 -31.69 -8.91
N SER A 214 -9.57 -31.75 -8.61
CA SER A 214 -9.02 -32.78 -7.72
C SER A 214 -8.52 -32.08 -6.46
N LEU A 215 -9.30 -32.19 -5.39
CA LEU A 215 -8.88 -31.85 -4.03
C LEU A 215 -8.19 -33.09 -3.44
N PRO A 216 -6.98 -33.01 -2.85
CA PRO A 216 -6.41 -34.12 -2.08
C PRO A 216 -7.20 -34.32 -0.77
N PRO A 217 -7.30 -35.56 -0.25
CA PRO A 217 -8.06 -35.85 0.96
C PRO A 217 -7.39 -35.30 2.22
N ARG A 218 -8.23 -35.10 3.24
CA ARG A 218 -7.97 -34.41 4.52
C ARG A 218 -6.81 -34.96 5.33
#